data_AF-A0A953A4Z4-F1
#
_entry.id   AF-A0A953A4Z4-F1
#
_cell.length_a   1.000
_cell.length_b   1.000
_cell.length_c   1.000
_cell.angle_alpha   90.00
_cell.angle_beta   90.00
_cell.angle_gamma   90.00
#
_symmetry.space_group_name_H-M   'P 1'
#
loop_
_entity.id
_entity.type
_entity.pdbx_description
1 polymer ?
#
loop_
_entity_poly.entity_id
_entity_poly.type
_entity_poly.pdbx_seq_one_letter_code
_entity_poly.pdbx_strand_id
1 'polypeptide(L)'
;MAESSSATQEFVPISEVRDGIVLLKNGEMRAVLLCSSMNFSLKGADEKSAILLQFQDFLNSLDFSIEILVQSRKLDIRPYIALLEAQEQKQENNLMKIQVREFS
;
A
#
# COMPACT_ATOMS: atom_id res chain seq x y z
N MET A 1 -33.92 -28.23 4.22
CA MET A 1 -33.44 -27.65 2.95
C MET A 1 -32.10 -27.00 3.24
N ALA A 2 -31.04 -27.40 2.55
CA ALA A 2 -29.73 -26.75 2.69
C ALA A 2 -29.84 -25.34 2.12
N GLU A 3 -29.40 -24.33 2.88
CA GLU A 3 -29.27 -22.96 2.38
C GLU A 3 -28.27 -22.97 1.23
N SER A 4 -28.73 -22.64 0.02
CA SER A 4 -27.87 -22.42 -1.13
C SER A 4 -27.04 -21.17 -0.86
N SER A 5 -25.80 -21.33 -0.38
CA SER A 5 -24.89 -20.20 -0.24
C SER A 5 -24.62 -19.64 -1.65
N SER A 6 -24.99 -18.40 -1.90
CA SER A 6 -24.58 -17.69 -3.10
C SER A 6 -23.06 -17.76 -3.24
N ALA A 7 -22.57 -18.10 -4.42
CA ALA A 7 -21.14 -18.15 -4.68
C ALA A 7 -20.55 -16.75 -4.44
N THR A 8 -19.37 -16.62 -3.83
CA THR A 8 -18.72 -15.31 -3.58
C THR A 8 -18.55 -14.50 -4.88
N GLN A 9 -18.50 -15.17 -6.03
CA GLN A 9 -18.48 -14.59 -7.37
C GLN A 9 -19.77 -13.82 -7.74
N GLU A 10 -20.89 -14.04 -7.06
CA GLU A 10 -22.12 -13.24 -7.21
C GLU A 10 -22.03 -11.90 -6.46
N PHE A 11 -21.17 -11.79 -5.44
CA PHE A 11 -21.04 -10.56 -4.65
C PHE A 11 -20.21 -9.46 -5.33
N VAL A 12 -19.33 -9.82 -6.26
CA VAL A 12 -18.53 -8.83 -7.02
C VAL A 12 -18.63 -9.16 -8.51
N PRO A 13 -19.50 -8.47 -9.28
CA PRO A 13 -19.78 -8.81 -10.67
C PRO A 13 -18.67 -8.34 -11.62
N ILE A 14 -17.46 -8.87 -11.46
CA ILE A 14 -16.34 -8.62 -12.38
C ILE A 14 -16.58 -9.41 -13.67
N SER A 15 -16.42 -8.72 -14.80
CA SER A 15 -16.47 -9.32 -16.14
C SER A 15 -15.06 -9.73 -16.58
N GLU A 16 -14.13 -8.79 -16.62
CA GLU A 16 -12.74 -9.03 -16.99
C GLU A 16 -11.79 -7.99 -16.38
N VAL A 17 -10.49 -8.27 -16.44
CA VAL A 17 -9.43 -7.33 -16.08
C VAL A 17 -8.51 -7.19 -17.29
N ARG A 18 -8.39 -5.98 -17.82
CA ARG A 18 -7.61 -5.67 -19.02
C ARG A 18 -6.80 -4.41 -18.80
N ASP A 19 -5.49 -4.49 -19.07
CA ASP A 19 -4.56 -3.36 -18.98
C ASP A 19 -4.61 -2.61 -17.63
N GLY A 20 -4.84 -3.34 -16.53
CA GLY A 20 -4.94 -2.77 -15.17
C GLY A 20 -6.30 -2.16 -14.81
N ILE A 21 -7.29 -2.26 -15.68
CA ILE A 21 -8.66 -1.80 -15.46
C ILE A 21 -9.57 -3.01 -15.22
N VAL A 22 -10.39 -2.94 -14.18
CA VAL A 22 -11.42 -3.93 -13.86
C VAL A 22 -12.72 -3.51 -14.53
N LEU A 23 -13.24 -4.32 -15.45
CA LEU A 23 -14.54 -4.13 -16.08
C LEU A 23 -15.58 -4.97 -15.34
N LEU A 24 -16.69 -4.36 -14.94
CA LEU A 24 -17.82 -5.05 -14.35
C LEU A 24 -18.84 -5.52 -15.41
N LYS A 25 -19.70 -6.47 -15.02
CA LYS A 25 -20.78 -6.98 -15.88
C LYS A 25 -21.81 -5.91 -16.27
N ASN A 26 -21.92 -4.82 -15.50
CA ASN A 26 -22.79 -3.68 -15.82
C ASN A 26 -22.12 -2.61 -16.71
N GLY A 27 -20.86 -2.83 -17.12
CA GLY A 27 -20.09 -1.91 -17.96
C GLY A 27 -19.31 -0.84 -17.19
N GLU A 28 -19.42 -0.77 -15.85
CA GLU A 28 -18.59 0.12 -15.05
C GLU A 28 -17.12 -0.31 -15.08
N MET A 29 -16.22 0.67 -15.01
CA MET A 29 -14.79 0.47 -14.94
C MET A 29 -14.26 0.91 -13.58
N ARG A 30 -13.30 0.15 -13.04
CA ARG A 30 -12.61 0.46 -11.79
C ARG A 30 -11.12 0.30 -11.93
N ALA A 31 -10.37 1.21 -11.31
CA ALA A 31 -8.92 1.10 -11.16
C ALA A 31 -8.59 1.11 -9.66
N VAL A 32 -7.59 0.33 -9.26
CA VAL A 32 -7.07 0.32 -7.90
C VAL A 32 -5.65 0.86 -7.93
N LEU A 33 -5.42 1.96 -7.20
CA LEU A 33 -4.15 2.64 -7.13
C LEU A 33 -3.51 2.40 -5.76
N LEU A 34 -2.26 1.94 -5.77
CA LEU A 34 -1.45 1.88 -4.56
C LEU A 34 -0.66 3.18 -4.43
N CYS A 35 -0.85 3.88 -3.32
CA CYS A 35 -0.15 5.13 -3.03
C CYS A 35 0.79 4.94 -1.83
N SER A 36 1.97 5.53 -1.90
CA SER A 36 2.88 5.61 -0.75
C SER A 36 2.42 6.68 0.23
N SER A 37 2.63 6.45 1.53
CA SER A 37 2.43 7.48 2.54
C SER A 37 3.58 8.51 2.55
N MET A 38 3.34 9.66 3.16
CA MET A 38 4.36 10.67 3.44
C MET A 38 4.28 11.12 4.91
N ASN A 39 5.42 11.51 5.49
CA ASN A 39 5.52 12.02 6.86
C ASN A 39 4.99 13.45 6.96
N PHE A 40 3.69 13.64 6.78
CA PHE A 40 3.03 14.95 6.74
C PHE A 40 3.34 15.80 7.99
N SER A 41 3.38 15.18 9.17
CA SER A 41 3.66 15.87 10.44
C SER A 41 5.05 16.53 10.49
N LEU A 42 6.04 15.99 9.78
CA LEU A 42 7.41 16.52 9.75
C LEU A 42 7.60 17.66 8.74
N LYS A 43 6.60 17.97 7.92
CA LYS A 43 6.67 19.05 6.93
C LYS A 43 6.53 20.43 7.57
N GLY A 44 7.11 21.45 6.94
CA GLY A 44 6.96 22.85 7.33
C GLY A 44 5.52 23.35 7.15
N ALA A 45 5.15 24.48 7.76
CA ALA A 45 3.79 25.01 7.69
C ALA A 45 3.34 25.34 6.26
N ASP A 46 4.22 25.96 5.48
CA ASP A 46 3.95 26.32 4.09
C ASP A 46 3.80 25.07 3.21
N GLU A 47 4.69 24.08 3.41
CA GLU A 47 4.64 22.81 2.68
C GLU A 47 3.37 22.02 3.02
N LYS A 48 2.97 21.98 4.30
CA LYS A 48 1.69 21.37 4.71
C LYS A 48 0.50 22.03 4.03
N SER A 49 0.50 23.36 3.97
CA SER A 49 -0.57 24.13 3.32
C SER A 49 -0.64 23.83 1.82
N ALA A 50 0.51 23.80 1.15
CA ALA A 50 0.60 23.47 -0.26
C ALA A 50 0.10 22.05 -0.56
N ILE A 51 0.48 21.06 0.26
CA ILE A 51 0.02 19.66 0.13
C ILE A 51 -1.51 19.58 0.28
N LEU A 52 -2.08 20.29 1.26
CA LEU A 52 -3.53 20.28 1.49
C LEU A 52 -4.31 20.93 0.34
N LEU A 53 -3.83 22.06 -0.19
CA LEU A 53 -4.44 22.72 -1.35
C LEU A 53 -4.40 21.80 -2.58
N GLN A 54 -3.26 21.18 -2.85
CA GLN A 54 -3.14 20.27 -3.99
C GLN A 54 -4.02 19.02 -3.83
N PHE A 55 -4.19 18.51 -2.60
CA PHE A 55 -5.10 17.41 -2.33
C PHE A 55 -6.57 17.82 -2.52
N GLN A 56 -6.94 19.05 -2.13
CA GLN A 56 -8.26 19.60 -2.41
C GLN A 56 -8.52 19.73 -3.92
N ASP A 57 -7.55 20.26 -4.67
CA ASP A 57 -7.67 20.40 -6.13
C ASP A 57 -7.83 19.03 -6.81
N PHE A 58 -7.09 18.01 -6.35
CA PHE A 58 -7.28 16.64 -6.79
C PHE A 58 -8.71 16.15 -6.55
N LEU A 59 -9.26 16.31 -5.33
CA LEU A 59 -10.63 15.89 -5.04
C LEU A 59 -11.66 16.63 -5.88
N ASN A 60 -11.47 17.93 -6.10
CA ASN A 60 -12.35 18.76 -6.93
C ASN A 60 -12.28 18.40 -8.42
N SER A 61 -11.18 17.77 -8.87
CA SER A 61 -11.00 17.35 -10.26
C SER A 61 -11.72 16.04 -10.61
N LEU A 62 -12.19 15.28 -9.62
CA LEU A 62 -12.85 13.99 -9.84
C LEU A 62 -14.30 14.18 -10.28
N ASP A 63 -14.65 13.60 -11.42
CA ASP A 63 -16.01 13.51 -11.96
C ASP A 63 -16.66 12.13 -11.71
N PHE A 64 -16.01 11.28 -10.91
CA PHE A 64 -16.47 9.94 -10.52
C PHE A 64 -16.27 9.67 -9.03
N SER A 65 -16.99 8.67 -8.49
CA SER A 65 -16.85 8.26 -7.10
C SER A 65 -15.54 7.52 -6.85
N ILE A 66 -14.87 7.86 -5.75
CA ILE A 66 -13.67 7.17 -5.28
C ILE A 66 -13.86 6.57 -3.89
N GLU A 67 -13.05 5.57 -3.58
CA GLU A 67 -12.94 4.98 -2.25
C GLU A 67 -11.49 5.10 -1.77
N ILE A 68 -11.29 5.67 -0.57
CA ILE A 68 -9.97 5.78 0.05
C ILE A 68 -9.87 4.74 1.16
N LEU A 69 -9.12 3.67 0.90
CA LEU A 69 -8.84 2.64 1.89
C LEU A 69 -7.53 2.94 2.63
N VAL A 70 -7.62 3.19 3.93
CA VAL A 70 -6.46 3.36 4.81
C VAL A 70 -6.32 2.13 5.69
N GLN A 71 -5.21 1.40 5.52
CA GLN A 71 -4.91 0.21 6.33
C GLN A 71 -3.57 0.36 7.03
N SER A 72 -3.57 0.32 8.36
CA SER A 72 -2.34 0.16 9.13
C SER A 72 -1.81 -1.25 8.94
N ARG A 73 -0.65 -1.37 8.30
CA ARG A 73 0.09 -2.63 8.21
C ARG A 73 1.27 -2.55 9.17
N LYS A 74 1.50 -3.61 9.95
CA LYS A 74 2.77 -3.75 10.65
C LYS A 74 3.86 -3.84 9.60
N LEU A 75 4.90 -3.00 9.74
CA LEU A 75 6.06 -3.07 8.85
C LEU A 75 6.66 -4.47 8.97
N ASP A 76 6.75 -5.17 7.84
CA ASP A 76 7.46 -6.45 7.80
C ASP A 76 8.96 -6.16 7.77
N ILE A 77 9.60 -6.26 8.93
CA ILE A 77 11.05 -6.06 9.08
C ILE A 77 11.86 -7.32 8.77
N ARG A 78 11.24 -8.48 8.49
CA ARG A 78 11.96 -9.73 8.19
C ARG A 78 12.94 -9.60 7.03
N PRO A 79 12.62 -8.90 5.92
CA PRO A 79 13.60 -8.67 4.84
C PRO A 79 14.81 -7.86 5.32
N TYR A 80 14.61 -6.91 6.24
CA TYR A 80 15.68 -6.12 6.83
C TYR A 80 16.56 -6.97 7.75
N ILE A 81 15.96 -7.81 8.59
CA ILE A 81 16.71 -8.77 9.43
C ILE A 81 17.52 -9.75 8.57
N ALA A 82 16.92 -10.31 7.52
CA ALA A 82 17.62 -11.20 6.60
C ALA A 82 18.80 -10.50 5.88
N LEU A 83 18.67 -9.19 5.59
CA LEU A 83 19.77 -8.39 5.07
C LEU A 83 20.90 -8.25 6.10
N LEU A 84 20.58 -7.98 7.37
CA LEU A 84 21.56 -7.87 8.44
C LEU A 84 22.31 -9.20 8.65
N GLU A 85 21.60 -10.32 8.72
CA GLU A 85 22.19 -11.66 8.86
C GLU A 85 23.13 -11.99 7.68
N ALA A 86 22.71 -11.65 6.44
CA ALA A 86 23.53 -11.85 5.26
C ALA A 86 24.81 -10.98 5.26
N GLN A 87 24.75 -9.79 5.86
CA GLN A 87 25.92 -8.92 6.04
C GLN A 87 26.83 -9.45 7.17
N GLU A 88 26.27 -9.97 8.27
CA GLU A 88 27.04 -10.58 9.36
C GLU A 88 27.93 -11.73 8.86
N GLN A 89 27.37 -12.61 8.01
CA GLN A 89 28.10 -13.75 7.46
C GLN A 89 29.28 -13.34 6.57
N LYS A 90 29.17 -12.19 5.89
CA LYS A 90 30.23 -11.64 5.02
C LYS A 90 31.26 -10.82 5.76
N GLN A 91 30.98 -10.44 7.01
CA GLN A 91 31.85 -9.57 7.76
C GLN A 91 33.03 -10.36 8.30
N GLU A 92 34.28 -9.94 8.06
CA GLU A 92 35.46 -10.65 8.57
C GLU A 92 35.89 -10.12 9.95
N ASN A 93 35.50 -8.89 10.28
CA ASN A 93 35.83 -8.24 11.53
C ASN A 93 34.88 -8.65 12.66
N ASN A 94 35.41 -9.33 13.68
CA ASN A 94 34.66 -9.83 14.84
C ASN A 94 33.93 -8.73 15.63
N LEU A 95 34.47 -7.52 15.75
CA LEU A 95 33.79 -6.41 16.43
C LEU A 95 32.55 -5.95 15.67
N MET A 96 32.66 -5.88 14.34
CA MET A 96 31.53 -5.51 13.47
C MET A 96 30.46 -6.60 13.44
N LYS A 97 30.83 -7.90 13.52
CA LYS A 97 29.85 -9.00 13.69
C LYS A 97 29.03 -8.83 14.96
N ILE A 98 29.69 -8.53 16.09
CA ILE A 98 29.01 -8.33 17.37
C ILE A 98 28.01 -7.17 17.26
N GLN A 99 28.40 -6.05 16.64
CA GLN A 99 27.50 -4.91 16.43
C GLN A 99 26.30 -5.26 15.55
N VAL A 100 26.50 -5.97 14.43
CA VAL A 100 25.38 -6.37 13.57
C VAL A 100 24.39 -7.28 14.31
N ARG A 101 24.90 -8.18 15.16
CA ARG A 101 24.08 -9.09 15.98
C ARG A 101 23.28 -8.39 17.08
N GLU A 102 23.67 -7.20 17.52
CA GLU A 102 22.88 -6.40 18.47
C GLU A 102 21.68 -5.70 17.82
N PHE A 103 21.72 -5.49 16.51
CA PHE A 103 20.66 -4.82 15.74
C PHE A 103 19.80 -5.79 14.90
N SER A 104 20.08 -7.09 14.97
CA SER A 104 19.33 -8.19 14.33
C SER A 104 18.33 -8.79 15.32
#